data_AF-A0A7W6IQM1-F1
#
_entry.id   AF-A0A7W6IQM1-F1
#
_cell.length_a   1.000
_cell.length_b   1.000
_cell.length_c   1.000
_cell.angle_alpha   90.00
_cell.angle_beta   90.00
_cell.angle_gamma   90.00
#
_symmetry.space_group_name_H-M   'P 1'
#
loop_
_entity.id
_entity.type
_entity.pdbx_description
1 polymer ?
#
loop_
_entity_poly.entity_id
_entity_poly.type
_entity_poly.pdbx_seq_one_letter_code
_entity_poly.pdbx_strand_id
1 'polypeptide(L)'
;MGGVPIITALIGLFAISEMLIQSRRDFTANTAIEVKSAASVMSVLRAHAANKWLVLKSSLVGTLIGILPGTGPAIASWIAYGDALRGRKKGDQFGKGEVKGLIACETSNNAVIGGAMVPLLTLGIPGDPVTAILVGALMIQGVEPGPFFMRDHGGLFLAIIVMLLMSNIAMVMAGLSIRRLAARILTVPRQIIVPVVVAVAATATYAISYSPFEILLVGLFGAIGYLMIRYGFPVAATVIGIVLGPILETNFRNALVANNMDITVFVTRPTSAALLLATGLLLFFWTRQEKRQNKLADSLNDAD
;
A
#
# COMPACT_ATOMS: atom_id res chain seq x y z
N MET A 1 9.56 -22.86 -9.93
CA MET A 1 8.78 -22.28 -11.04
C MET A 1 8.26 -20.94 -10.54
N GLY A 2 8.91 -19.84 -10.92
CA GLY A 2 8.54 -18.50 -10.43
C GLY A 2 7.14 -18.15 -10.93
N GLY A 3 6.22 -17.89 -10.01
CA GLY A 3 4.89 -17.38 -10.37
C GLY A 3 4.97 -16.01 -11.03
N VAL A 4 3.82 -15.40 -11.26
CA VAL A 4 3.77 -14.02 -11.77
C VAL A 4 4.51 -13.09 -10.81
N PRO A 5 5.54 -12.35 -11.25
CA PRO A 5 6.22 -11.40 -10.39
C PRO A 5 5.26 -10.28 -10.02
N ILE A 6 5.03 -10.08 -8.72
CA ILE A 6 4.05 -9.14 -8.20
C ILE A 6 4.31 -7.74 -8.77
N ILE A 7 5.57 -7.29 -8.75
CA ILE A 7 5.98 -5.98 -9.25
C ILE A 7 5.60 -5.80 -10.74
N THR A 8 5.90 -6.81 -11.56
CA THR A 8 5.60 -6.84 -13.00
C THR A 8 4.09 -6.76 -13.27
N ALA A 9 3.29 -7.50 -12.50
CA ALA A 9 1.83 -7.42 -12.60
C ALA A 9 1.27 -6.06 -12.16
N LEU A 10 1.81 -5.47 -11.09
CA LEU A 10 1.40 -4.16 -10.58
C LEU A 10 1.70 -3.04 -11.59
N ILE A 11 2.91 -3.04 -12.17
CA ILE A 11 3.31 -2.07 -13.19
C ILE A 11 2.39 -2.18 -14.41
N GLY A 12 2.10 -3.40 -14.88
CA GLY A 12 1.15 -3.61 -15.97
C GLY A 12 -0.25 -3.12 -15.63
N LEU A 13 -0.85 -3.65 -14.57
CA LEU A 13 -2.25 -3.41 -14.20
C LEU A 13 -2.55 -1.96 -13.81
N PHE A 14 -1.59 -1.21 -13.25
CA PHE A 14 -1.79 0.19 -12.86
C PHE A 14 -1.15 1.19 -13.80
N ALA A 15 0.14 1.06 -14.10
CA ALA A 15 0.86 2.08 -14.85
C ALA A 15 0.55 1.98 -16.35
N ILE A 16 0.70 0.80 -16.95
CA ILE A 16 0.49 0.63 -18.39
C ILE A 16 -0.98 0.77 -18.78
N SER A 17 -1.90 0.16 -18.02
CA SER A 17 -3.34 0.28 -18.27
C SER A 17 -3.82 1.75 -18.27
N GLU A 18 -3.36 2.55 -17.30
CA GLU A 18 -3.68 3.96 -17.19
C GLU A 18 -3.05 4.77 -18.34
N MET A 19 -1.81 4.46 -18.73
CA MET A 19 -1.19 5.09 -19.90
C MET A 19 -1.96 4.80 -21.20
N LEU A 20 -2.46 3.57 -21.38
CA LEU A 20 -3.31 3.18 -22.53
C LEU A 20 -4.66 3.91 -22.55
N ILE A 21 -5.22 4.23 -21.38
CA ILE A 21 -6.44 5.05 -21.27
C ILE A 21 -6.13 6.51 -21.58
N GLN A 22 -5.03 7.02 -21.03
CA GLN A 22 -4.62 8.41 -21.23
C GLN A 22 -4.25 8.70 -22.68
N SER A 23 -3.70 7.73 -23.41
CA SER A 23 -3.40 7.87 -24.84
C SER A 23 -4.65 7.95 -25.74
N ARG A 24 -5.83 7.56 -25.22
CA ARG A 24 -7.12 7.66 -25.92
C ARG A 24 -7.85 8.98 -25.69
N ARG A 25 -7.52 9.72 -24.62
CA ARG A 25 -8.13 11.03 -24.36
C ARG A 25 -7.51 12.03 -25.32
N ASP A 26 -8.35 12.76 -26.06
CA ASP A 26 -7.93 13.69 -27.11
C ASP A 26 -6.71 14.53 -26.72
N PHE A 27 -5.63 14.37 -27.47
CA PHE A 27 -4.38 15.12 -27.31
C PHE A 27 -4.54 16.63 -27.60
N THR A 28 -5.67 17.03 -28.18
CA THR A 28 -6.05 18.43 -28.45
C THR A 28 -6.57 19.15 -27.21
N ALA A 29 -6.94 18.43 -26.13
CA ALA A 29 -7.11 19.03 -24.81
C ALA A 29 -5.74 19.29 -24.19
N ASN A 30 -5.00 20.26 -24.75
CA ASN A 30 -3.76 20.84 -24.24
C ASN A 30 -4.01 21.63 -22.95
N THR A 31 -4.83 21.13 -22.03
CA THR A 31 -4.86 21.64 -20.67
C THR A 31 -3.67 21.04 -19.94
N ALA A 32 -2.50 21.66 -20.13
CA ALA A 32 -1.50 21.68 -19.07
C ALA A 32 -2.28 21.96 -17.79
N ILE A 33 -2.23 21.05 -16.81
CA ILE A 33 -2.92 21.25 -15.54
C ILE A 33 -2.34 22.56 -15.00
N GLU A 34 -3.16 23.60 -14.97
CA GLU A 34 -2.74 24.88 -14.41
C GLU A 34 -2.46 24.59 -12.94
N VAL A 35 -1.18 24.54 -12.58
CA VAL A 35 -0.76 24.29 -11.21
C VAL A 35 -1.16 25.52 -10.43
N LYS A 36 -2.39 25.49 -9.90
CA LYS A 36 -2.82 26.42 -8.86
C LYS A 36 -1.80 26.28 -7.75
N SER A 37 -1.13 27.40 -7.46
CA SER A 37 -0.07 27.61 -6.47
C SER A 37 0.16 26.43 -5.51
N ALA A 38 1.40 25.92 -5.48
CA ALA A 38 1.79 24.82 -4.59
C ALA A 38 1.22 25.04 -3.18
N ALA A 39 0.43 24.06 -2.70
CA ALA A 39 -0.22 24.15 -1.40
C ALA A 39 0.78 24.60 -0.32
N SER A 40 0.41 25.62 0.43
CA SER A 40 1.26 26.15 1.48
C SER A 40 1.50 25.07 2.55
N VAL A 41 2.69 25.02 3.13
CA VAL A 41 2.98 24.11 4.25
C VAL A 41 1.95 24.32 5.37
N MET A 42 1.54 25.56 5.59
CA MET A 42 0.52 25.91 6.58
C MET A 42 -0.86 25.30 6.25
N SER A 43 -1.25 25.22 4.97
CA SER A 43 -2.54 24.61 4.60
C SER A 43 -2.52 23.11 4.78
N VAL A 44 -1.39 22.45 4.49
CA VAL A 44 -1.20 21.02 4.74
C VAL A 44 -1.24 20.71 6.24
N LEU A 45 -0.52 21.49 7.06
CA LEU A 45 -0.55 21.35 8.52
C LEU A 45 -1.95 21.55 9.09
N ARG A 46 -2.67 22.56 8.61
CA ARG A 46 -4.06 22.81 9.01
C ARG A 46 -5.00 21.67 8.62
N ALA A 47 -4.81 21.09 7.43
CA ALA A 47 -5.60 19.93 6.98
C ALA A 47 -5.35 18.70 7.87
N HIS A 48 -4.11 18.44 8.27
CA HIS A 48 -3.78 17.36 9.19
C HIS A 48 -4.34 17.62 10.60
N ALA A 49 -4.23 18.86 11.10
CA ALA A 49 -4.80 19.24 12.39
C ALA A 49 -6.33 19.12 12.43
N ALA A 50 -7.01 19.53 11.35
CA ALA A 50 -8.46 19.41 11.22
C ALA A 50 -8.91 17.93 11.16
N ASN A 51 -8.07 17.04 10.63
CA ASN A 51 -8.34 15.61 10.51
C ASN A 51 -7.50 14.77 11.50
N LYS A 52 -7.20 15.30 12.69
CA LYS A 52 -6.33 14.65 13.69
C LYS A 52 -6.73 13.21 14.04
N TRP A 53 -8.02 12.92 14.07
CA TRP A 53 -8.52 11.57 14.35
C TRP A 53 -8.23 10.60 13.22
N LEU A 54 -8.34 11.06 11.96
CA LEU A 54 -7.99 10.26 10.79
C LEU A 54 -6.49 9.98 10.76
N VAL A 55 -5.66 10.99 11.08
CA VAL A 55 -4.20 10.83 11.18
C VAL A 55 -3.85 9.79 12.25
N LEU A 56 -4.41 9.91 13.46
CA LEU A 56 -4.13 8.97 14.54
C LEU A 56 -4.57 7.54 14.18
N LYS A 57 -5.78 7.38 13.64
CA LYS A 57 -6.31 6.08 13.23
C LYS A 57 -5.48 5.46 12.10
N SER A 58 -5.10 6.24 11.09
CA SER A 58 -4.31 5.77 9.96
C SER A 58 -2.89 5.41 10.37
N SER A 59 -2.30 6.17 11.30
CA SER A 59 -1.00 5.85 11.91
C SER A 59 -1.07 4.53 12.67
N LEU A 60 -2.11 4.32 13.48
CA LEU A 60 -2.30 3.06 14.19
C LEU A 60 -2.46 1.87 13.22
N VAL A 61 -3.27 2.03 12.18
CA VAL A 61 -3.42 1.02 11.11
C VAL A 61 -2.07 0.73 10.46
N GLY A 62 -1.28 1.75 10.12
CA GLY A 62 0.05 1.59 9.55
C GLY A 62 1.02 0.84 10.47
N THR A 63 1.11 1.24 11.74
CA THR A 63 1.97 0.56 12.72
C THR A 63 1.56 -0.90 12.92
N LEU A 64 0.27 -1.18 13.09
CA LEU A 64 -0.23 -2.55 13.28
C LEU A 64 0.04 -3.43 12.06
N ILE A 65 -0.15 -2.89 10.86
CA ILE A 65 0.18 -3.60 9.61
C ILE A 65 1.68 -3.74 9.44
N GLY A 66 2.50 -2.79 9.89
CA GLY A 66 3.95 -2.91 9.87
C GLY A 66 4.47 -4.01 10.79
N ILE A 67 3.83 -4.22 11.95
CA ILE A 67 4.20 -5.32 12.86
C ILE A 67 3.95 -6.69 12.23
N LEU A 68 2.99 -6.79 11.31
CA LEU A 68 2.70 -8.03 10.62
C LEU A 68 3.79 -8.32 9.57
N PRO A 69 4.40 -9.53 9.60
CA PRO A 69 5.39 -9.90 8.60
C PRO A 69 4.77 -10.02 7.20
N GLY A 70 5.44 -9.42 6.22
CA GLY A 70 5.13 -9.55 4.79
C GLY A 70 4.02 -8.64 4.27
N THR A 71 3.42 -7.76 5.08
CA THR A 71 2.27 -6.93 4.65
C THR A 71 2.67 -5.57 4.06
N GLY A 72 3.80 -4.99 4.49
CA GLY A 72 4.38 -3.79 3.90
C GLY A 72 3.48 -2.54 3.77
N PRO A 73 4.00 -1.46 3.17
CA PRO A 73 3.33 -0.16 3.21
C PRO A 73 2.11 -0.05 2.28
N ALA A 74 2.15 -0.74 1.13
CA ALA A 74 1.08 -0.69 0.14
C ALA A 74 -0.26 -1.18 0.72
N ILE A 75 -0.24 -2.29 1.46
CA ILE A 75 -1.45 -2.86 2.08
C ILE A 75 -1.99 -1.90 3.14
N ALA A 76 -1.10 -1.29 3.93
CA ALA A 76 -1.50 -0.31 4.93
C ALA A 76 -2.23 0.88 4.33
N SER A 77 -1.70 1.46 3.24
CA SER A 77 -2.34 2.56 2.54
C SER A 77 -3.71 2.19 1.98
N TRP A 78 -3.87 1.00 1.40
CA TRP A 78 -5.17 0.54 0.89
C TRP A 78 -6.20 0.33 1.99
N ILE A 79 -5.80 -0.29 3.10
CA ILE A 79 -6.70 -0.51 4.25
C ILE A 79 -7.10 0.83 4.86
N ALA A 80 -6.14 1.74 5.07
CA ALA A 80 -6.41 3.08 5.59
C ALA A 80 -7.32 3.89 4.64
N TYR A 81 -7.12 3.80 3.32
CA TYR A 81 -8.00 4.42 2.33
C TYR A 81 -9.42 3.87 2.39
N GLY A 82 -9.57 2.54 2.41
CA GLY A 82 -10.87 1.89 2.47
C GLY A 82 -11.64 2.24 3.75
N ASP A 83 -10.94 2.32 4.88
CA ASP A 83 -11.51 2.79 6.14
C ASP A 83 -11.94 4.27 6.08
N ALA A 84 -11.08 5.15 5.53
CA ALA A 84 -11.41 6.56 5.32
C ALA A 84 -12.62 6.74 4.41
N LEU A 85 -12.71 5.94 3.34
CA LEU A 85 -13.83 5.94 2.39
C LEU A 85 -15.15 5.52 3.07
N ARG A 86 -15.12 4.54 3.97
CA ARG A 86 -16.30 4.12 4.75
C ARG A 86 -16.77 5.21 5.71
N GLY A 87 -15.84 6.01 6.23
CA GLY A 87 -16.12 7.15 7.11
C GLY A 87 -16.50 8.45 6.39
N ARG A 88 -16.74 8.43 5.06
CA ARG A 88 -17.00 9.63 4.26
C ARG A 88 -18.26 10.38 4.70
N LYS A 89 -18.21 11.71 4.64
CA LYS A 89 -19.37 12.61 4.87
C LYS A 89 -19.94 13.10 3.54
N LYS A 90 -21.19 13.60 3.58
CA LYS A 90 -21.82 14.25 2.41
C LYS A 90 -20.96 15.44 1.96
N GLY A 91 -20.44 15.35 0.74
CA GLY A 91 -19.53 16.36 0.16
C GLY A 91 -18.07 15.89 -0.03
N ASP A 92 -17.66 14.77 0.59
CA ASP A 92 -16.32 14.23 0.40
C ASP A 92 -16.17 13.60 -1.01
N GLN A 93 -15.09 13.94 -1.72
CA GLN A 93 -14.90 13.58 -3.13
C GLN A 93 -13.82 12.51 -3.35
N PHE A 94 -13.93 11.39 -2.63
CA PHE A 94 -13.00 10.26 -2.77
C PHE A 94 -12.90 9.81 -4.24
N GLY A 95 -11.68 9.55 -4.70
CA GLY A 95 -11.37 9.22 -6.09
C GLY A 95 -11.23 10.42 -7.03
N LYS A 96 -11.55 11.64 -6.57
CA LYS A 96 -11.38 12.90 -7.32
C LYS A 96 -10.35 13.85 -6.68
N GLY A 97 -9.40 13.31 -5.92
CA GLY A 97 -8.36 14.10 -5.24
C GLY A 97 -8.72 14.58 -3.83
N GLU A 98 -9.64 13.88 -3.14
CA GLU A 98 -9.98 14.18 -1.75
C GLU A 98 -8.77 14.11 -0.81
N VAL A 99 -8.55 15.18 -0.04
CA VAL A 99 -7.39 15.32 0.86
C VAL A 99 -7.41 14.28 1.97
N LYS A 100 -8.60 13.90 2.47
CA LYS A 100 -8.73 12.84 3.49
C LYS A 100 -8.17 11.51 3.02
N GLY A 101 -8.39 11.15 1.75
CA GLY A 101 -7.84 9.92 1.17
C GLY A 101 -6.31 9.95 1.14
N LEU A 102 -5.72 11.09 0.76
CA LEU A 102 -4.27 11.27 0.76
C LEU A 102 -3.69 11.19 2.18
N ILE A 103 -4.30 11.90 3.15
CA ILE A 103 -3.88 11.87 4.55
C ILE A 103 -3.89 10.43 5.07
N ALA A 104 -4.95 9.66 4.79
CA ALA A 104 -5.06 8.29 5.25
C ALA A 104 -3.92 7.41 4.69
N CYS A 105 -3.74 7.42 3.36
CA CYS A 105 -2.72 6.62 2.68
C CYS A 105 -1.29 6.95 3.11
N GLU A 106 -0.95 8.24 3.13
CA GLU A 106 0.42 8.69 3.41
C GLU A 106 0.77 8.56 4.88
N THR A 107 -0.20 8.79 5.78
CA THR A 107 0.02 8.60 7.22
C THR A 107 0.26 7.13 7.54
N SER A 108 -0.55 6.21 6.99
CA SER A 108 -0.35 4.78 7.23
C SER A 108 0.93 4.26 6.59
N ASN A 109 1.27 4.72 5.37
CA ASN A 109 2.50 4.39 4.69
C ASN A 109 3.72 4.72 5.55
N ASN A 110 3.78 5.95 6.09
CA ASN A 110 4.91 6.37 6.91
C ASN A 110 4.96 5.63 8.26
N ALA A 111 3.81 5.30 8.85
CA ALA A 111 3.74 4.59 10.12
C ALA A 111 4.19 3.12 10.03
N VAL A 112 4.07 2.48 8.86
CA VAL A 112 4.53 1.10 8.63
C VAL A 112 6.00 0.93 8.94
N ILE A 113 6.84 1.92 8.59
CA ILE A 113 8.29 1.84 8.73
C ILE A 113 8.68 1.58 10.19
N GLY A 114 8.06 2.28 11.15
CA GLY A 114 8.31 2.06 12.57
C GLY A 114 7.80 0.70 13.05
N GLY A 115 6.62 0.28 12.58
CA GLY A 115 6.02 -1.01 12.92
C GLY A 115 6.86 -2.21 12.42
N ALA A 116 7.39 -2.13 11.20
CA ALA A 116 8.18 -3.18 10.57
C ALA A 116 9.54 -3.41 11.24
N MET A 117 10.06 -2.43 11.98
CA MET A 117 11.29 -2.58 12.77
C MET A 117 11.09 -3.47 14.00
N VAL A 118 9.87 -3.60 14.51
CA VAL A 118 9.59 -4.42 15.70
C VAL A 118 9.91 -5.89 15.45
N PRO A 119 9.27 -6.61 14.50
CA PRO A 119 9.58 -8.01 14.23
C PRO A 119 11.00 -8.19 13.66
N LEU A 120 11.51 -7.20 12.92
CA LEU A 120 12.86 -7.23 12.40
C LEU A 120 13.88 -7.32 13.53
N LEU A 121 13.88 -6.35 14.44
CA LEU A 121 14.91 -6.25 15.48
C LEU A 121 14.72 -7.27 16.59
N THR A 122 13.48 -7.72 16.84
CA THR A 122 13.18 -8.66 17.94
C THR A 122 13.20 -10.12 17.51
N LEU A 123 12.84 -10.44 16.26
CA LEU A 123 12.71 -11.82 15.78
C LEU A 123 13.61 -12.12 14.58
N GLY A 124 14.26 -11.11 13.99
CA GLY A 124 15.01 -11.27 12.74
C GLY A 124 14.11 -11.46 11.52
N ILE A 125 12.80 -11.22 11.66
CA ILE A 125 11.80 -11.49 10.61
C ILE A 125 11.46 -10.16 9.92
N PRO A 126 11.70 -10.02 8.60
CA PRO A 126 11.39 -8.79 7.89
C PRO A 126 9.87 -8.59 7.74
N GLY A 127 9.44 -7.34 7.93
CA GLY A 127 8.04 -6.92 7.75
C GLY A 127 7.66 -6.69 6.28
N ASP A 128 8.64 -6.38 5.44
CA ASP A 128 8.46 -5.97 4.05
C ASP A 128 9.79 -6.12 3.27
N PRO A 129 9.79 -5.97 1.92
CA PRO A 129 11.00 -6.12 1.13
C PRO A 129 12.15 -5.18 1.50
N VAL A 130 11.86 -3.95 1.97
CA VAL A 130 12.90 -2.98 2.37
C VAL A 130 13.55 -3.43 3.68
N THR A 131 12.76 -3.91 4.64
CA THR A 131 13.31 -4.47 5.89
C THR A 131 14.06 -5.78 5.66
N ALA A 132 13.71 -6.58 4.64
CA ALA A 132 14.49 -7.76 4.24
C ALA A 132 15.89 -7.40 3.73
N ILE A 133 16.02 -6.33 2.93
CA ILE A 133 17.32 -5.80 2.52
C ILE A 133 18.11 -5.32 3.75
N LEU A 134 17.44 -4.70 4.73
CA LEU A 134 18.07 -4.26 5.97
C LEU A 134 18.59 -5.44 6.81
N VAL A 135 17.87 -6.58 6.89
CA VAL A 135 18.41 -7.83 7.49
C VAL A 135 19.74 -8.18 6.84
N GLY A 136 19.77 -8.24 5.51
CA GLY A 136 20.98 -8.56 4.76
C GLY A 136 22.12 -7.58 5.04
N ALA A 137 21.83 -6.28 5.10
CA ALA A 137 22.82 -5.25 5.41
C ALA A 137 23.40 -5.39 6.83
N LEU A 138 22.57 -5.68 7.83
CA LEU A 138 23.02 -5.93 9.21
C LEU A 138 23.90 -7.18 9.28
N MET A 139 23.48 -8.26 8.63
CA MET A 139 24.25 -9.52 8.59
C MET A 139 25.61 -9.34 7.91
N ILE A 140 25.70 -8.53 6.84
CA ILE A 140 26.98 -8.17 6.19
C ILE A 140 27.92 -7.44 7.17
N GLN A 141 27.36 -6.63 8.07
CA GLN A 141 28.11 -5.95 9.12
C GLN A 141 28.39 -6.82 10.36
N GLY A 142 28.06 -8.12 10.31
CA GLY A 142 28.24 -9.05 11.42
C GLY A 142 27.24 -8.86 12.56
N VAL A 143 26.11 -8.20 12.29
CA VAL A 143 25.04 -7.95 13.25
C VAL A 143 23.85 -8.84 12.93
N GLU A 144 23.53 -9.75 13.84
CA GLU A 144 22.38 -10.65 13.68
C GLU A 144 21.14 -10.07 14.38
N PRO A 145 20.10 -9.68 13.64
CA PRO A 145 18.84 -9.25 14.24
C PRO A 145 18.11 -10.44 14.88
N GLY A 146 17.43 -10.23 16.01
CA GLY A 146 16.76 -11.29 16.75
C GLY A 146 16.60 -10.99 18.24
N PRO A 147 16.17 -11.99 19.05
CA PRO A 147 15.78 -11.76 20.45
C PRO A 147 16.90 -11.16 21.32
N PHE A 148 18.16 -11.46 20.97
CA PHE A 148 19.34 -10.97 21.68
C PHE A 148 19.86 -9.63 21.15
N PHE A 149 19.34 -9.10 20.04
CA PHE A 149 19.83 -7.86 19.42
C PHE A 149 19.84 -6.68 20.39
N MET A 150 18.78 -6.49 21.18
CA MET A 150 18.73 -5.41 22.16
C MET A 150 19.71 -5.59 23.32
N ARG A 151 20.05 -6.84 23.66
CA ARG A 151 21.02 -7.17 24.72
C ARG A 151 22.45 -6.97 24.23
N ASP A 152 22.76 -7.55 23.07
CA ASP A 152 24.12 -7.64 22.54
C ASP A 152 24.51 -6.38 21.73
N HIS A 153 23.52 -5.66 21.20
CA HIS A 153 23.69 -4.47 20.37
C HIS A 153 22.78 -3.30 20.81
N GLY A 154 22.56 -3.12 22.12
CA GLY A 154 21.69 -2.07 22.66
C GLY A 154 22.05 -0.64 22.23
N GLY A 155 23.35 -0.34 22.06
CA GLY A 155 23.80 0.94 21.51
C GLY A 155 23.35 1.16 20.06
N LEU A 156 23.45 0.12 19.23
CA LEU A 156 22.99 0.14 17.83
C LEU A 156 21.46 0.24 17.76
N PHE A 157 20.74 -0.44 18.65
CA PHE A 157 19.29 -0.33 18.75
C PHE A 157 18.84 1.11 18.98
N LEU A 158 19.43 1.79 19.97
CA LEU A 158 19.14 3.20 20.23
C LEU A 158 19.56 4.10 19.06
N ALA A 159 20.71 3.82 18.44
CA ALA A 159 21.15 4.55 17.25
C ALA A 159 20.15 4.41 16.11
N ILE A 160 19.60 3.22 15.87
CA ILE A 160 18.56 2.98 14.85
C ILE A 160 17.31 3.81 15.15
N ILE A 161 16.83 3.83 16.40
CA ILE A 161 15.67 4.66 16.78
C ILE A 161 15.92 6.15 16.52
N VAL A 162 17.10 6.65 16.92
CA VAL A 162 17.47 8.06 16.69
C VAL A 162 17.61 8.36 15.20
N MET A 163 18.20 7.44 14.42
CA MET A 163 18.31 7.56 12.96
C MET A 163 16.95 7.54 12.28
N LEU A 164 15.99 6.73 12.73
CA LEU A 164 14.60 6.74 12.25
C LEU A 164 13.94 8.10 12.50
N LEU A 165 14.16 8.69 13.67
CA LEU A 165 13.64 10.03 13.97
C LEU A 165 14.28 11.09 13.07
N MET A 166 15.62 11.04 12.91
CA MET A 166 16.36 11.95 12.04
C MET A 166 15.96 11.79 10.57
N SER A 167 15.70 10.56 10.12
CA SER A 167 15.25 10.23 8.77
C SER A 167 13.90 10.88 8.46
N ASN A 168 12.98 10.96 9.43
CA ASN A 168 11.71 11.68 9.23
C ASN A 168 11.95 13.18 9.00
N ILE A 169 12.89 13.80 9.72
CA ILE A 169 13.25 15.21 9.51
C ILE A 169 13.88 15.39 8.12
N ALA A 170 14.82 14.51 7.75
CA ALA A 170 15.44 14.50 6.42
C ALA A 170 14.41 14.33 5.30
N MET A 171 13.43 13.44 5.49
CA MET A 171 12.33 13.20 4.55
C MET A 171 11.49 14.45 4.34
N VAL A 172 11.15 15.19 5.41
CA VAL A 172 10.42 16.46 5.30
C VAL A 172 11.24 17.49 4.52
N MET A 173 12.53 17.64 4.82
CA MET A 173 13.41 18.58 4.11
C MET A 173 13.52 18.23 2.61
N ALA A 174 13.75 16.96 2.29
CA ALA A 174 13.83 16.47 0.91
C ALA A 174 12.50 16.68 0.18
N GLY A 175 11.37 16.31 0.79
CA GLY A 175 10.04 16.48 0.22
C GLY A 175 9.69 17.94 -0.06
N LEU A 176 9.98 18.85 0.88
CA LEU A 176 9.75 20.29 0.70
C LEU A 176 10.63 20.90 -0.40
N SER A 177 11.84 20.37 -0.60
CA SER A 177 12.78 20.82 -1.64
C SER A 177 12.31 20.38 -3.02
N ILE A 178 11.84 19.14 -3.16
CA ILE A 178 11.45 18.52 -4.44
C ILE A 178 10.03 18.92 -4.86
N ARG A 179 9.15 19.37 -3.94
CA ARG A 179 7.72 19.62 -4.26
C ARG A 179 7.47 20.52 -5.46
N ARG A 180 8.32 21.54 -5.70
CA ARG A 180 8.19 22.46 -6.85
C ARG A 180 8.50 21.74 -8.17
N LEU A 181 9.51 20.88 -8.16
CA LEU A 181 9.87 20.05 -9.31
C LEU A 181 8.77 19.01 -9.57
N ALA A 182 8.28 18.35 -8.53
CA ALA A 182 7.17 17.40 -8.64
C ALA A 182 5.91 18.05 -9.24
N ALA A 183 5.57 19.27 -8.82
CA ALA A 183 4.45 20.01 -9.40
C ALA A 183 4.64 20.36 -10.89
N ARG A 184 5.87 20.66 -11.33
CA ARG A 184 6.18 20.89 -12.75
C ARG A 184 6.04 19.64 -13.62
N ILE A 185 6.22 18.44 -13.05
CA ILE A 185 6.00 17.20 -13.80
C ILE A 185 4.53 17.09 -14.24
N LEU A 186 3.59 17.61 -13.44
CA LEU A 186 2.16 17.61 -13.77
C LEU A 186 1.80 18.54 -14.94
N THR A 187 2.65 19.52 -15.27
CA THR A 187 2.44 20.41 -16.44
C THR A 187 3.00 19.84 -17.74
N VAL A 188 3.76 18.74 -17.67
CA VAL A 188 4.33 18.10 -18.87
C VAL A 188 3.18 17.53 -19.70
N PRO A 189 3.15 17.78 -21.02
CA PRO A 189 2.07 17.30 -21.86
C PRO A 189 2.03 15.77 -21.91
N ARG A 190 0.81 15.24 -22.03
CA ARG A 190 0.57 13.78 -22.06
C ARG A 190 1.32 13.09 -23.21
N GLN A 191 1.57 13.78 -24.32
CA GLN A 191 2.36 13.24 -25.44
C GLN A 191 3.78 12.82 -25.00
N ILE A 192 4.34 13.44 -23.96
CA ILE A 192 5.67 13.14 -23.44
C ILE A 192 5.57 12.18 -22.25
N ILE A 193 4.61 12.40 -21.33
CA ILE A 193 4.48 11.56 -20.12
C ILE A 193 4.24 10.09 -20.49
N VAL A 194 3.30 9.81 -21.40
CA VAL A 194 2.93 8.43 -21.77
C VAL A 194 4.14 7.62 -22.27
N PRO A 195 4.89 8.03 -23.31
CA PRO A 195 6.03 7.25 -23.79
C PRO A 195 7.17 7.16 -22.77
N VAL A 196 7.40 8.21 -21.96
CA VAL A 196 8.42 8.18 -20.90
C VAL A 196 8.07 7.17 -19.83
N VAL A 197 6.82 7.15 -19.35
CA VAL A 197 6.36 6.19 -18.33
C VAL A 197 6.45 4.76 -18.86
N VAL A 198 6.05 4.51 -20.11
CA VAL A 198 6.17 3.18 -20.73
C VAL A 198 7.63 2.75 -20.85
N ALA A 199 8.52 3.64 -21.29
CA ALA A 199 9.94 3.35 -21.40
C ALA A 199 10.57 3.04 -20.02
N VAL A 200 10.27 3.87 -19.01
CA VAL A 200 10.75 3.66 -17.64
C VAL A 200 10.18 2.38 -17.03
N ALA A 201 8.91 2.06 -17.26
CA ALA A 201 8.31 0.81 -16.79
C ALA A 201 8.98 -0.43 -17.40
N ALA A 202 9.28 -0.39 -18.70
CA ALA A 202 9.99 -1.47 -19.39
C ALA A 202 11.43 -1.62 -18.89
N THR A 203 12.18 -0.51 -18.76
CA THR A 203 13.56 -0.56 -18.27
C THR A 203 13.65 -0.94 -16.80
N ALA A 204 12.74 -0.46 -15.94
CA ALA A 204 12.69 -0.83 -14.54
C ALA A 204 12.41 -2.32 -14.36
N THR A 205 11.45 -2.87 -15.09
CA THR A 205 11.13 -4.31 -15.06
C THR A 205 12.32 -5.15 -15.53
N TYR A 206 12.98 -4.73 -16.61
CA TYR A 206 14.17 -5.39 -17.09
C TYR A 206 15.34 -5.30 -16.10
N ALA A 207 15.52 -4.18 -15.40
CA ALA A 207 16.59 -4.00 -14.43
C ALA A 207 16.42 -4.88 -13.17
N ILE A 208 15.18 -5.19 -12.79
CA ILE A 208 14.88 -6.04 -11.64
C ILE A 208 15.13 -7.51 -11.97
N SER A 209 14.63 -7.96 -13.11
CA SER A 209 14.53 -9.39 -13.41
C SER A 209 15.50 -9.87 -14.49
N TYR A 210 16.22 -8.95 -15.15
CA TYR A 210 17.12 -9.21 -16.29
C TYR A 210 16.50 -10.11 -17.37
N SER A 211 15.18 -10.05 -17.52
CA SER A 211 14.40 -10.97 -18.36
C SER A 211 13.52 -10.19 -19.34
N PRO A 212 13.71 -10.35 -20.67
CA PRO A 212 12.84 -9.75 -21.67
C PRO A 212 11.39 -10.26 -21.59
N PHE A 213 11.20 -11.48 -21.07
CA PHE A 213 9.87 -12.07 -20.92
C PHE A 213 8.98 -11.27 -19.94
N GLU A 214 9.58 -10.67 -18.90
CA GLU A 214 8.80 -9.86 -17.96
C GLU A 214 8.32 -8.54 -18.57
N ILE A 215 9.05 -7.98 -19.55
CA ILE A 215 8.58 -6.82 -20.30
C ILE A 215 7.30 -7.17 -21.07
N LEU A 216 7.24 -8.37 -21.67
CA LEU A 216 6.04 -8.86 -22.33
C LEU A 216 4.87 -9.04 -21.34
N LEU A 217 5.15 -9.57 -20.15
CA LEU A 217 4.16 -9.69 -19.08
C LEU A 217 3.61 -8.33 -18.63
N VAL A 218 4.46 -7.31 -18.50
CA VAL A 218 4.00 -5.94 -18.21
C VAL A 218 3.02 -5.46 -19.27
N GLY A 219 3.30 -5.69 -20.54
CA GLY A 219 2.38 -5.37 -21.64
C GLY A 219 1.06 -6.15 -21.55
N LEU A 220 1.11 -7.45 -21.26
CA LEU A 220 -0.06 -8.31 -21.08
C LEU A 220 -0.95 -7.83 -19.92
N PHE A 221 -0.36 -7.61 -18.74
CA PHE A 221 -1.08 -7.08 -17.58
C PHE A 221 -1.60 -5.66 -17.81
N GLY A 222 -0.89 -4.84 -18.60
CA GLY A 222 -1.38 -3.56 -19.10
C GLY A 222 -2.64 -3.68 -19.93
N ALA A 223 -2.69 -4.62 -20.87
CA ALA A 223 -3.87 -4.89 -21.68
C ALA A 223 -5.04 -5.42 -20.82
N ILE A 224 -4.78 -6.34 -19.88
CA ILE A 224 -5.79 -6.84 -18.94
C ILE A 224 -6.37 -5.69 -18.11
N GLY A 225 -5.51 -4.86 -17.51
CA GLY A 225 -5.94 -3.71 -16.72
C GLY A 225 -6.76 -2.71 -17.54
N TYR A 226 -6.36 -2.47 -18.79
CA TYR A 226 -7.12 -1.62 -19.71
C TYR A 226 -8.53 -2.16 -19.96
N LEU A 227 -8.67 -3.46 -20.22
CA LEU A 227 -9.97 -4.10 -20.39
C LEU A 227 -10.81 -4.01 -19.11
N MET A 228 -10.21 -4.27 -17.95
CA MET A 228 -10.89 -4.17 -16.66
C MET A 228 -11.51 -2.79 -16.45
N ILE A 229 -10.73 -1.72 -16.67
CA ILE A 229 -11.23 -0.35 -16.52
C ILE A 229 -12.35 -0.06 -17.52
N ARG A 230 -12.21 -0.54 -18.76
CA ARG A 230 -13.22 -0.35 -19.81
C ARG A 230 -14.56 -1.03 -19.50
N TYR A 231 -14.55 -2.19 -18.85
CA TYR A 231 -15.76 -2.92 -18.45
C TYR A 231 -16.23 -2.58 -17.02
N GLY A 232 -15.61 -1.61 -16.35
CA GLY A 232 -16.01 -1.19 -15.01
C GLY A 232 -15.55 -2.12 -13.89
N PHE A 233 -14.62 -3.04 -14.14
CA PHE A 233 -14.02 -3.87 -13.11
C PHE A 233 -13.02 -3.06 -12.26
N PRO A 234 -13.05 -3.18 -10.92
CA PRO A 234 -12.18 -2.42 -10.04
C PRO A 234 -10.75 -2.99 -10.05
N VAL A 235 -9.85 -2.39 -10.83
CA VAL A 235 -8.42 -2.75 -10.88
C VAL A 235 -7.77 -2.76 -9.50
N ALA A 236 -8.13 -1.80 -8.65
CA ALA A 236 -7.65 -1.73 -7.27
C ALA A 236 -7.91 -3.02 -6.47
N ALA A 237 -9.08 -3.64 -6.63
CA ALA A 237 -9.41 -4.89 -5.92
C ALA A 237 -8.56 -6.06 -6.41
N THR A 238 -8.33 -6.16 -7.72
CA THR A 238 -7.46 -7.18 -8.31
C THR A 238 -6.02 -7.02 -7.86
N VAL A 239 -5.51 -5.79 -7.81
CA VAL A 239 -4.18 -5.51 -7.27
C VAL A 239 -4.07 -5.94 -5.81
N ILE A 240 -5.05 -5.60 -4.98
CA ILE A 240 -5.08 -6.04 -3.59
C ILE A 240 -5.03 -7.57 -3.49
N GLY A 241 -5.78 -8.28 -4.34
CA GLY A 241 -5.74 -9.75 -4.42
C GLY A 241 -4.38 -10.30 -4.84
N ILE A 242 -3.73 -9.70 -5.85
CA ILE A 242 -2.40 -10.12 -6.33
C ILE A 242 -1.32 -9.88 -5.28
N VAL A 243 -1.43 -8.83 -4.48
CA VAL A 243 -0.49 -8.54 -3.39
C VAL A 243 -0.75 -9.47 -2.19
N LEU A 244 -2.00 -9.63 -1.77
CA LEU A 244 -2.35 -10.43 -0.59
C LEU A 244 -2.26 -11.93 -0.81
N GLY A 245 -2.50 -12.43 -2.04
CA GLY A 245 -2.52 -13.85 -2.35
C GLY A 245 -1.23 -14.57 -1.95
N PRO A 246 -0.05 -14.13 -2.44
CA PRO A 246 1.23 -14.73 -2.08
C PRO A 246 1.55 -14.65 -0.59
N ILE A 247 1.17 -13.56 0.07
CA ILE A 247 1.35 -13.38 1.52
C ILE A 247 0.50 -14.40 2.28
N LEU A 248 -0.77 -14.54 1.90
CA LEU A 248 -1.70 -15.51 2.48
C LEU A 248 -1.19 -16.93 2.27
N GLU A 249 -0.81 -17.29 1.05
CA GLU A 249 -0.32 -18.62 0.69
C GLU A 249 0.95 -18.97 1.45
N THR A 250 1.92 -18.05 1.51
CA THR A 250 3.19 -18.26 2.21
C THR A 250 2.95 -18.46 3.70
N ASN A 251 2.14 -17.62 4.34
CA ASN A 251 1.84 -17.74 5.76
C ASN A 251 1.01 -19.00 6.07
N PHE A 252 0.05 -19.34 5.22
CA PHE A 252 -0.73 -20.57 5.34
C PHE A 252 0.17 -21.81 5.25
N ARG A 253 1.07 -21.83 4.26
CA ARG A 253 2.05 -22.92 4.09
C ARG A 253 3.01 -23.01 5.27
N ASN A 254 3.54 -21.88 5.74
CA ASN A 254 4.43 -21.83 6.89
C ASN A 254 3.74 -22.35 8.16
N ALA A 255 2.48 -21.99 8.37
CA ALA A 255 1.69 -22.49 9.50
C ALA A 255 1.49 -24.01 9.43
N LEU A 256 1.15 -24.56 8.25
CA LEU A 256 0.99 -26.00 8.09
C LEU A 256 2.31 -26.75 8.27
N VAL A 257 3.39 -26.29 7.63
CA VAL A 257 4.71 -26.92 7.73
C VAL A 257 5.21 -26.93 9.17
N ALA A 258 5.05 -25.83 9.90
CA ALA A 258 5.45 -25.74 11.32
C ALA A 258 4.66 -26.69 12.24
N ASN A 259 3.51 -27.20 11.78
CA ASN A 259 2.62 -28.08 12.55
C ASN A 259 2.40 -29.42 11.83
N ASN A 260 3.43 -29.94 11.13
CA ASN A 260 3.42 -31.26 10.48
C ASN A 260 2.26 -31.48 9.49
N MET A 261 1.91 -30.43 8.74
CA MET A 261 0.80 -30.42 7.77
C MET A 261 -0.59 -30.65 8.38
N ASP A 262 -0.74 -30.51 9.69
CA ASP A 262 -2.02 -30.66 10.37
C ASP A 262 -2.87 -29.38 10.24
N ILE A 263 -3.99 -29.49 9.52
CA ILE A 263 -4.95 -28.39 9.31
C ILE A 263 -5.74 -28.08 10.59
N THR A 264 -5.86 -29.04 11.52
CA THR A 264 -6.60 -28.81 12.76
C THR A 264 -5.95 -27.74 13.63
N VAL A 265 -4.69 -27.38 13.35
CA VAL A 265 -3.95 -26.36 14.10
C VAL A 265 -4.60 -24.99 14.11
N PHE A 266 -5.39 -24.67 13.08
CA PHE A 266 -6.12 -23.41 13.03
C PHE A 266 -7.22 -23.32 14.10
N VAL A 267 -7.74 -24.45 14.58
CA VAL A 267 -8.78 -24.55 15.61
C VAL A 267 -8.21 -24.95 16.97
N THR A 268 -7.17 -25.78 17.02
CA THR A 268 -6.59 -26.25 18.29
C THR A 268 -5.69 -25.20 18.95
N ARG A 269 -5.08 -24.28 18.19
CA ARG A 269 -4.33 -23.15 18.76
C ARG A 269 -5.30 -22.07 19.27
N PRO A 270 -5.27 -21.70 20.56
CA PRO A 270 -6.23 -20.75 21.14
C PRO A 270 -6.19 -19.36 20.50
N THR A 271 -5.00 -18.89 20.06
CA THR A 271 -4.85 -17.61 19.37
C THR A 271 -5.46 -17.64 17.96
N SER A 272 -5.23 -18.72 17.21
CA SER A 272 -5.82 -18.90 15.87
C SER A 272 -7.34 -19.06 15.95
N ALA A 273 -7.84 -19.87 16.90
CA ALA A 273 -9.27 -20.05 17.13
C ALA A 273 -9.96 -18.74 17.51
N ALA A 274 -9.34 -17.92 18.37
CA ALA A 274 -9.85 -16.60 18.73
C ALA A 274 -9.91 -15.66 17.50
N LEU A 275 -8.89 -15.66 16.65
CA LEU A 275 -8.89 -14.87 15.41
C LEU A 275 -9.93 -15.35 14.40
N LEU A 276 -10.12 -16.67 14.26
CA LEU A 276 -11.16 -17.23 13.39
C LEU A 276 -12.56 -16.88 13.89
N LEU A 277 -12.79 -16.97 15.20
CA LEU A 277 -14.06 -16.56 15.81
C LEU A 277 -14.30 -15.06 15.63
N ALA A 278 -13.30 -14.22 15.89
CA ALA A 278 -13.40 -12.78 15.66
C ALA A 278 -13.69 -12.46 14.19
N THR A 279 -13.03 -13.14 13.25
CA THR A 279 -13.29 -13.02 11.81
C THR A 279 -14.72 -13.42 11.46
N GLY A 280 -15.19 -14.56 11.97
CA GLY A 280 -16.56 -15.04 11.77
C GLY A 280 -17.61 -14.08 12.33
N LEU A 281 -17.37 -13.52 13.52
CA LEU A 281 -18.22 -12.49 14.12
C LEU A 281 -18.23 -11.21 13.28
N LEU A 282 -17.06 -10.73 12.82
CA LEU A 282 -16.97 -9.55 11.96
C LEU A 282 -17.73 -9.74 10.66
N LEU A 283 -17.60 -10.89 10.00
CA LEU A 283 -18.36 -11.23 8.79
C LEU A 283 -19.86 -11.30 9.08
N PHE A 284 -20.25 -11.88 10.21
CA PHE A 284 -21.65 -11.93 10.63
C PHE A 284 -22.25 -10.54 10.88
N PHE A 285 -21.53 -9.66 11.57
CA PHE A 285 -21.96 -8.29 11.80
C PHE A 285 -21.97 -7.47 10.51
N TRP A 286 -20.97 -7.64 9.64
CA TRP A 286 -20.88 -6.96 8.35
C TRP A 286 -22.04 -7.35 7.43
N THR A 287 -22.31 -8.65 7.26
CA THR A 287 -23.44 -9.13 6.44
C THR A 287 -24.79 -8.67 6.98
N ARG A 288 -24.96 -8.58 8.31
CA ARG A 288 -26.17 -8.00 8.91
C ARG A 288 -26.29 -6.50 8.65
N GLN A 289 -25.19 -5.77 8.72
CA GLN A 289 -25.17 -4.33 8.49
C GLN A 289 -25.46 -4.00 7.02
N GLU A 290 -24.89 -4.76 6.08
CA GLU A 290 -25.15 -4.64 4.65
C GLU A 290 -26.61 -4.97 4.31
N LYS A 291 -27.16 -6.08 4.83
CA LYS A 291 -28.59 -6.40 4.67
C LYS A 291 -29.51 -5.30 5.24
N ARG A 292 -29.10 -4.65 6.32
CA ARG A 292 -29.87 -3.55 6.93
C ARG A 292 -29.78 -2.27 6.08
N GLN A 293 -28.65 -1.98 5.46
CA GLN A 293 -28.49 -0.85 4.54
C GLN A 293 -29.27 -1.05 3.25
N ASN A 294 -29.24 -2.25 2.67
CA ASN A 294 -30.03 -2.57 1.47
C ASN A 294 -31.54 -2.49 1.74
N LYS A 295 -32.01 -3.03 2.88
CA LYS A 295 -33.42 -2.89 3.28
C LYS A 295 -33.86 -1.44 3.46
N LEU A 296 -32.99 -0.57 3.97
CA LEU A 296 -33.28 0.86 4.08
C LEU A 296 -33.34 1.53 2.71
N ALA A 297 -32.44 1.16 1.79
CA ALA A 297 -32.44 1.67 0.41
C ALA A 297 -33.69 1.23 -0.37
N ASP A 298 -34.11 -0.03 -0.21
CA ASP A 298 -35.33 -0.56 -0.85
C ASP A 298 -36.59 0.14 -0.30
N SER A 299 -36.68 0.36 1.02
CA SER A 299 -37.82 1.06 1.64
C SER A 299 -37.96 2.54 1.26
N LEU A 300 -36.89 3.16 0.76
CA LEU A 300 -36.91 4.53 0.25
C LEU A 300 -37.30 4.60 -1.22
N ASN A 301 -37.05 3.54 -2.00
CA ASN A 301 -37.50 3.45 -3.40
C ASN A 301 -38.96 3.02 -3.53
N ASP A 302 -39.51 2.29 -2.57
CA ASP A 302 -40.92 1.87 -2.56
C ASP A 302 -41.88 2.97 -2.04
N ALA A 303 -41.35 4.10 -1.57
CA ALA A 303 -42.11 5.22 -1.01
C ALA A 303 -42.30 6.41 -1.98
N ASP A 304 -41.75 6.31 -3.20
CA ASP A 304 -41.92 7.24 -4.34
C ASP A 304 -42.83 6.63 -5.42
#